data_AF-A0A2T0TDG7-F1
#
_entry.id   AF-A0A2T0TDG7-F1
#
_cell.length_a   1.000
_cell.length_b   1.000
_cell.length_c   1.000
_cell.angle_alpha   90.00
_cell.angle_beta   90.00
_cell.angle_gamma   90.00
#
_symmetry.space_group_name_H-M   'P 1'
#
loop_
_entity.id
_entity.type
_entity.pdbx_description
1 polymer ?
#
loop_
_entity_poly.entity_id
_entity_poly.type
_entity_poly.pdbx_seq_one_letter_code
_entity_poly.pdbx_strand_id
1 'polypeptide(L)'
;MQSHHELVGTQVWRTAFDHQVRLTLVEHPRLSAELVVEVPFELCNGTGATHEIKPGEPGTLSPVLGLFMKTVTSIDVTDDESLTLRFADGWSLSARPEGDFESWSIVEL
;
A
#
# COMPACT_ATOMS: atom_id res chain seq x y z
N MET A 1 -7.03 12.00 13.58
CA MET A 1 -6.54 11.69 12.22
C MET A 1 -5.04 11.89 12.21
N GLN A 2 -4.26 10.80 12.14
CA GLN A 2 -2.82 10.88 11.88
C GLN A 2 -2.63 11.27 10.41
N SER A 3 -1.76 12.24 10.13
CA SER A 3 -1.43 12.66 8.77
C SER A 3 -0.19 11.92 8.30
N HIS A 4 -0.26 11.23 7.17
CA HIS A 4 0.82 10.37 6.64
C HIS A 4 1.58 10.96 5.44
N HIS A 5 1.57 12.29 5.30
CA HIS A 5 2.17 12.99 4.16
C HIS A 5 3.67 12.74 3.98
N GLU A 6 4.36 12.27 5.02
CA GLU A 6 5.76 11.84 4.97
C GLU A 6 6.02 10.73 3.93
N LEU A 7 5.00 9.94 3.56
CA LEU A 7 5.17 8.89 2.56
C LEU A 7 5.22 9.40 1.12
N VAL A 8 4.79 10.64 0.86
CA VAL A 8 4.84 11.22 -0.50
C VAL A 8 6.31 11.41 -0.92
N GLY A 9 6.65 10.89 -2.10
CA GLY A 9 8.03 10.87 -2.60
C GLY A 9 8.81 9.59 -2.28
N THR A 10 8.30 8.74 -1.38
CA THR A 10 8.91 7.43 -1.10
C THR A 10 8.71 6.46 -2.26
N GLN A 11 9.62 5.51 -2.40
CA GLN A 11 9.58 4.45 -3.39
C GLN A 11 9.38 3.09 -2.72
N VAL A 12 8.53 2.24 -3.30
CA VAL A 12 8.41 0.84 -2.88
C VAL A 12 9.70 0.10 -3.24
N TRP A 13 10.51 -0.22 -2.23
CA TRP A 13 11.79 -0.90 -2.38
C TRP A 13 11.73 -2.41 -2.14
N ARG A 14 10.76 -2.87 -1.36
CA ARG A 14 10.55 -4.30 -1.10
C ARG A 14 9.06 -4.58 -0.94
N THR A 15 8.66 -5.74 -1.43
CA THR A 15 7.37 -6.35 -1.12
C THR A 15 7.60 -7.65 -0.38
N ALA A 16 6.79 -7.92 0.66
CA ALA A 16 6.80 -9.17 1.40
C ALA A 16 5.39 -9.74 1.52
N PHE A 17 5.31 -11.07 1.56
CA PHE A 17 4.07 -11.81 1.62
C PHE A 17 4.13 -12.85 2.73
N ASP A 18 3.15 -12.81 3.63
CA ASP A 18 2.89 -13.86 4.59
C ASP A 18 1.35 -14.02 4.76
N HIS A 19 0.81 -13.84 5.96
CA HIS A 19 -0.61 -13.59 6.16
C HIS A 19 -1.01 -12.14 5.83
N GLN A 20 -0.03 -11.27 5.57
CA GLN A 20 -0.16 -9.85 5.25
C GLN A 20 0.67 -9.50 4.01
N VAL A 21 0.38 -8.35 3.41
CA VAL A 21 1.24 -7.72 2.40
C VAL A 21 1.99 -6.57 3.06
N ARG A 22 3.32 -6.56 2.91
CA ARG A 22 4.19 -5.50 3.44
C ARG A 22 4.92 -4.79 2.31
N LEU A 23 4.82 -3.46 2.26
CA LEU A 23 5.57 -2.61 1.34
C LEU A 23 6.60 -1.80 2.12
N THR A 24 7.88 -2.03 1.88
CA THR A 24 8.93 -1.16 2.41
C THR A 24 9.06 0.06 1.51
N LEU A 25 8.78 1.24 2.07
CA LEU A 25 8.83 2.53 1.43
C LEU A 25 10.13 3.23 1.84
N VAL A 26 10.91 3.69 0.86
CA VAL A 26 12.17 4.39 1.11
C VAL A 26 12.20 5.75 0.42
N GLU A 27 12.62 6.78 1.13
CA GLU A 27 13.08 8.04 0.56
C GLU A 27 14.55 8.23 0.91
N HIS A 28 15.42 8.17 -0.10
CA HIS A 28 16.85 8.37 0.14
C HIS A 28 17.13 9.83 0.57
N PRO A 29 17.89 10.08 1.66
CA PRO A 29 18.54 9.12 2.55
C PRO A 29 17.87 8.93 3.94
N ARG A 30 16.60 9.31 4.15
CA ARG A 30 16.08 9.61 5.51
C ARG A 30 14.85 8.84 5.97
N LEU A 31 14.00 8.35 5.08
CA LEU A 31 12.77 7.67 5.50
C LEU A 31 12.82 6.21 5.06
N SER A 32 12.66 5.32 6.04
CA SER A 32 12.26 3.93 5.85
C SER A 32 10.98 3.71 6.64
N ALA A 33 9.91 3.35 5.95
CA ALA A 33 8.65 2.98 6.56
C ALA A 33 8.16 1.66 5.96
N GLU A 34 7.34 0.92 6.68
CA GLU A 34 6.65 -0.25 6.19
C GLU A 34 5.14 0.00 6.22
N LEU A 35 4.49 -0.05 5.05
CA LEU A 35 3.04 -0.19 4.99
C LEU A 35 2.71 -1.66 5.13
N VAL A 36 1.91 -1.99 6.13
CA VAL A 36 1.35 -3.32 6.36
C VAL A 36 -0.11 -3.29 5.98
N VAL A 37 -0.57 -4.24 5.16
CA VAL A 37 -1.98 -4.41 4.79
C VAL A 37 -2.39 -5.85 5.09
N GLU A 38 -3.39 -6.01 5.95
CA GLU A 38 -3.79 -7.31 6.51
C GLU A 38 -5.08 -7.85 5.88
N VAL A 39 -5.91 -6.95 5.36
CA VAL A 39 -7.22 -7.25 4.76
C VAL A 39 -7.15 -7.34 3.23
N PRO A 40 -8.18 -7.87 2.56
CA PRO A 40 -8.33 -7.71 1.12
C PRO A 40 -8.28 -6.24 0.70
N PHE A 41 -7.55 -5.95 -0.37
CA PHE A 41 -7.39 -4.60 -0.90
C PHE A 41 -7.38 -4.60 -2.43
N GLU A 42 -7.65 -3.45 -3.03
CA GLU A 42 -7.67 -3.30 -4.48
C GLU A 42 -6.36 -2.68 -4.98
N LEU A 43 -5.83 -3.24 -6.06
CA LEU A 43 -4.80 -2.63 -6.89
C LEU A 43 -5.39 -2.27 -8.25
N CYS A 44 -5.38 -0.98 -8.58
CA CYS A 44 -5.68 -0.52 -9.92
C CYS A 44 -4.37 -0.13 -10.61
N ASN A 45 -4.12 -0.67 -11.79
CA ASN A 45 -2.94 -0.31 -12.57
C ASN A 45 -3.17 0.97 -13.40
N GLY A 46 -2.11 1.54 -13.96
CA GLY A 46 -2.20 2.76 -14.79
C GLY A 46 -3.04 2.63 -16.07
N THR A 47 -3.46 1.42 -16.45
CA THR A 47 -4.40 1.17 -17.57
C THR A 47 -5.86 1.06 -17.12
N GLY A 48 -6.13 1.11 -15.81
CA GLY A 48 -7.45 0.98 -15.22
C GLY A 48 -7.88 -0.46 -14.90
N ALA A 49 -6.99 -1.46 -15.03
CA ALA A 49 -7.32 -2.83 -14.62
C ALA A 49 -7.20 -2.95 -13.10
N THR A 50 -8.29 -3.42 -12.48
CA THR A 50 -8.37 -3.62 -11.03
C THR A 50 -8.20 -5.08 -10.67
N HIS A 51 -7.43 -5.34 -9.62
CA HIS A 51 -7.20 -6.65 -9.03
C HIS A 51 -7.50 -6.58 -7.54
N GLU A 52 -8.33 -7.49 -7.05
CA GLU A 52 -8.46 -7.75 -5.62
C GLU A 52 -7.27 -8.60 -5.16
N ILE A 53 -6.56 -8.11 -4.14
CA ILE A 53 -5.44 -8.78 -3.50
C ILE A 53 -5.90 -9.27 -2.15
N LYS A 54 -5.63 -10.54 -1.87
CA LYS A 54 -5.92 -11.17 -0.60
C LYS A 54 -4.61 -11.69 -0.02
N PRO A 55 -4.05 -11.05 1.01
CA PRO A 55 -2.73 -11.37 1.56
C PRO A 55 -2.47 -12.87 1.83
N GLY A 56 -3.47 -13.61 2.31
CA GLY A 56 -3.38 -15.06 2.56
C GLY A 56 -3.71 -15.98 1.38
N GLU A 57 -4.06 -15.47 0.21
CA GLU A 57 -4.37 -16.26 -0.99
C GLU A 57 -3.31 -16.03 -2.08
N PRO A 58 -2.29 -16.89 -2.22
CA PRO A 58 -1.14 -16.66 -3.10
C PRO A 58 -1.50 -16.37 -4.57
N GLY A 59 -2.60 -16.94 -5.06
CA GLY A 59 -3.08 -16.74 -6.43
C GLY A 59 -3.44 -15.28 -6.76
N THR A 60 -3.66 -14.44 -5.73
CA THR A 60 -4.04 -13.04 -5.89
C THR A 60 -2.85 -12.08 -5.82
N LEU A 61 -1.65 -12.54 -5.42
CA LEU A 61 -0.55 -11.64 -5.02
C LEU A 61 0.30 -11.11 -6.18
N SER A 62 0.24 -11.75 -7.35
CA SER A 62 1.08 -11.37 -8.51
C SER A 62 1.01 -9.87 -8.89
N PRO A 63 -0.14 -9.18 -8.85
CA PRO A 63 -0.21 -7.77 -9.20
C PRO A 63 0.60 -6.85 -8.27
N VAL A 64 0.84 -7.27 -7.01
CA VAL A 64 1.62 -6.49 -6.03
C VAL A 64 3.07 -6.29 -6.49
N LEU A 65 3.62 -7.24 -7.27
CA LEU A 65 4.95 -7.11 -7.88
C LEU A 65 5.06 -5.89 -8.78
N GLY A 66 3.94 -5.45 -9.36
CA GLY A 66 3.88 -4.24 -10.17
C GLY A 66 4.27 -2.99 -9.38
N LEU A 67 4.07 -2.97 -8.07
CA LEU A 67 4.39 -1.82 -7.21
C LEU A 67 5.89 -1.62 -7.00
N PHE A 68 6.73 -2.61 -7.33
CA PHE A 68 8.17 -2.48 -7.14
C PHE A 68 8.72 -1.25 -7.88
N MET A 69 9.55 -0.48 -7.18
CA MET A 69 10.14 0.77 -7.66
C MET A 69 9.13 1.88 -8.01
N LYS A 70 7.86 1.75 -7.62
CA LYS A 70 6.90 2.85 -7.80
C LYS A 70 7.02 3.89 -6.70
N THR A 71 6.93 5.14 -7.10
CA THR A 71 6.97 6.29 -6.20
C THR A 71 5.56 6.69 -5.80
N VAL A 72 5.31 6.82 -4.50
CA VAL A 72 4.05 7.34 -3.95
C VAL A 72 3.96 8.83 -4.24
N THR A 73 2.87 9.26 -4.86
CA THR A 73 2.59 10.66 -5.20
C THR A 73 1.51 11.27 -4.32
N SER A 74 0.62 10.44 -3.78
CA SER A 74 -0.37 10.88 -2.79
C SER A 74 -0.73 9.75 -1.85
N ILE A 75 -1.08 10.14 -0.63
CA ILE A 75 -1.74 9.32 0.36
C ILE A 75 -2.99 10.05 0.81
N ASP A 76 -4.09 9.32 0.90
CA ASP A 76 -5.37 9.79 1.41
C ASP A 76 -5.86 8.78 2.44
N VAL A 77 -6.27 9.29 3.60
CA VAL A 77 -6.89 8.51 4.67
C VAL A 77 -8.19 9.20 5.01
N THR A 78 -9.30 8.51 4.79
CA THR A 78 -10.65 9.03 5.04
C THR A 78 -11.04 8.89 6.51
N ASP A 79 -12.14 9.54 6.90
CA ASP A 79 -12.67 9.49 8.28
C ASP A 79 -13.07 8.07 8.72
N ASP A 80 -13.36 7.18 7.75
CA ASP A 80 -13.65 5.77 7.97
C ASP A 80 -12.39 4.88 7.91
N GLU A 81 -11.20 5.47 8.05
CA GLU A 81 -9.90 4.77 8.05
C GLU A 81 -9.59 4.00 6.75
N SER A 82 -10.26 4.31 5.64
CA SER A 82 -9.83 3.79 4.33
C SER A 82 -8.55 4.46 3.86
N LEU A 83 -7.57 3.67 3.43
CA LEU A 83 -6.31 4.13 2.85
C LEU A 83 -6.40 4.11 1.32
N THR A 84 -5.96 5.19 0.68
CA THR A 84 -5.63 5.20 -0.75
C THR A 84 -4.22 5.75 -0.97
N LEU A 85 -3.36 4.94 -1.59
CA LEU A 85 -2.08 5.37 -2.16
C LEU A 85 -2.20 5.53 -3.67
N ARG A 86 -1.61 6.60 -4.21
CA ARG A 86 -1.42 6.77 -5.65
C ARG A 86 0.06 6.82 -5.98
N PHE A 87 0.41 6.28 -7.15
CA PHE A 87 1.77 6.19 -7.63
C PHE A 87 1.97 7.00 -8.92
N ALA A 88 3.22 7.36 -9.21
CA ALA A 88 3.58 8.27 -10.31
C ALA A 88 3.17 7.78 -11.72
N ASP A 89 2.96 6.47 -11.89
CA ASP A 89 2.59 5.84 -13.15
C ASP A 89 1.10 5.49 -13.25
N GLY A 90 0.28 6.12 -12.39
CA GLY A 90 -1.17 5.98 -12.39
C GLY A 90 -1.68 4.75 -11.64
N TRP A 91 -0.81 3.95 -11.03
CA TRP A 91 -1.26 2.89 -10.13
C TRP A 91 -1.89 3.46 -8.86
N SER A 92 -2.78 2.70 -8.25
CA SER A 92 -3.30 2.97 -6.92
C SER A 92 -3.49 1.70 -6.11
N LEU A 93 -3.31 1.83 -4.79
CA LEU A 93 -3.67 0.84 -3.79
C LEU A 93 -4.78 1.43 -2.92
N SER A 94 -5.86 0.70 -2.72
CA SER A 94 -6.92 1.09 -1.79
C SER A 94 -7.29 -0.06 -0.86
N ALA A 95 -7.19 0.20 0.44
CA ALA A 95 -7.59 -0.72 1.50
C ALA A 95 -8.68 -0.05 2.34
N ARG A 96 -9.75 -0.78 2.63
CA ARG A 96 -10.83 -0.31 3.52
C ARG A 96 -10.79 -1.12 4.80
N PRO A 97 -11.24 -0.58 5.93
CA PRO A 97 -11.36 -1.39 7.12
C PRO A 97 -12.33 -2.54 6.94
N GLU A 98 -11.96 -3.72 7.44
CA GLU A 98 -12.83 -4.88 7.52
C GLU A 98 -13.09 -5.24 8.98
N GLY A 99 -14.31 -4.97 9.45
CA GLY A 99 -14.71 -5.22 10.84
C GLY A 99 -14.07 -4.26 11.84
N ASP A 100 -13.83 -4.73 13.07
CA ASP A 100 -13.36 -3.91 14.19
C ASP A 100 -11.82 -3.90 14.35
N PHE A 101 -11.07 -4.45 13.39
CA PHE A 101 -9.60 -4.57 13.48
C PHE A 101 -8.87 -3.61 12.54
N GLU A 102 -7.68 -3.15 12.97
CA GLU A 102 -6.77 -2.36 12.14
C GLU A 102 -6.44 -3.13 10.86
N SER A 103 -6.83 -2.55 9.73
CA SER A 103 -6.79 -3.22 8.43
C SER A 103 -5.52 -2.91 7.64
N TRP A 104 -4.86 -1.83 8.01
CA TRP A 104 -3.55 -1.43 7.55
C TRP A 104 -2.84 -0.60 8.63
N SER A 105 -1.51 -0.55 8.58
CA SER A 105 -0.71 0.30 9.47
C SER A 105 0.58 0.75 8.79
N ILE A 106 1.13 1.88 9.26
CA ILE A 106 2.44 2.38 8.84
C ILE A 106 3.39 2.25 10.03
N VAL A 107 4.49 1.54 9.83
CA VAL A 107 5.53 1.30 10.83
C VAL A 107 6.82 2.02 10.39
N GLU A 108 7.33 2.94 11.21
CA GLU A 108 8.66 3.52 10.98
C GLU A 108 9.75 2.48 11.23
N LEU A 109 10.77 2.43 10.36
CA LEU A 109 11.90 1.50 10.41
C LEU A 109 13.21 2.22 10.80
#